data_AF-A0A103Z9V0-F1
#
_entry.id   AF-A0A103Z9V0-F1
#
_cell.length_a   1.000
_cell.length_b   1.000
_cell.length_c   1.000
_cell.angle_alpha   90.00
_cell.angle_beta   90.00
_cell.angle_gamma   90.00
#
_symmetry.space_group_name_H-M   'P 1'
#
loop_
_entity.id
_entity.type
_entity.pdbx_description
1 polymer ?
#
loop_
_entity_poly.entity_id
_entity_poly.type
_entity_poly.pdbx_seq_one_letter_code
_entity_poly.pdbx_strand_id
1 'polypeptide(L)'
;MPLELRDGLGAFRYDVFVRRLGWSLPDIKGNEAIEWDHFDGETTIQVVELTSEGQICGCARLMPTTAPYLLRELLPRSSNLDLPSSPTIWELSRFAGSGMQLFPYVMAVAASVGATRIIGAVAHAIARLYRRFGLDLQYVGPHPETATSPFVVCTIDLTPVAFANLGSDLDSLRSSITWRRPLTPNAPGSLGTTPRAARCAADVQ
;
A
#
# COMPACT_ATOMS: atom_id res chain seq x y z
N MET A 1 12.74 7.18 -7.74
CA MET A 1 12.07 6.77 -8.98
C MET A 1 12.52 7.72 -10.08
N PRO A 2 12.91 7.25 -11.28
CA PRO A 2 13.23 8.14 -12.41
C PRO A 2 12.08 9.10 -12.71
N LEU A 3 12.40 10.33 -13.13
CA LEU A 3 11.41 11.40 -13.30
C LEU A 3 10.32 11.02 -14.31
N GLU A 4 10.69 10.50 -15.48
CA GLU A 4 9.73 10.07 -16.52
C GLU A 4 8.74 9.01 -16.00
N LEU A 5 9.23 8.05 -15.21
CA LEU A 5 8.38 7.01 -14.62
C LEU A 5 7.46 7.60 -13.53
N ARG A 6 7.94 8.59 -12.78
CA ARG A 6 7.13 9.29 -11.78
C ARG A 6 6.03 10.11 -12.45
N ASP A 7 6.35 10.86 -13.48
CA ASP A 7 5.37 11.69 -14.19
C ASP A 7 4.33 10.82 -14.90
N GLY A 8 4.78 9.76 -15.58
CA GLY A 8 3.91 8.76 -16.19
C GLY A 8 2.99 8.09 -15.17
N LEU A 9 3.52 7.69 -14.00
CA LEU A 9 2.72 7.05 -12.96
C LEU A 9 1.69 8.00 -12.37
N GLY A 10 2.06 9.25 -12.12
CA GLY A 10 1.13 10.28 -11.66
C GLY A 10 -0.02 10.49 -12.65
N ALA A 11 0.29 10.58 -13.94
CA ALA A 11 -0.73 10.73 -14.99
C ALA A 11 -1.63 9.48 -15.11
N PHE A 12 -1.05 8.27 -15.03
CA PHE A 12 -1.81 7.02 -15.04
C PHE A 12 -2.77 6.94 -13.85
N ARG A 13 -2.30 7.26 -12.65
CA ARG A 13 -3.11 7.27 -11.42
C ARG A 13 -4.24 8.29 -11.53
N TYR A 14 -3.97 9.49 -12.04
CA TYR A 14 -5.01 10.51 -12.27
C TYR A 14 -6.08 10.02 -13.23
N ASP A 15 -5.69 9.45 -14.37
CA ASP A 15 -6.63 8.94 -15.36
C ASP A 15 -7.52 7.83 -14.78
N VAL A 16 -6.94 6.89 -14.02
CA VAL A 16 -7.71 5.81 -13.40
C VAL A 16 -8.59 6.32 -12.26
N PHE A 17 -8.00 6.89 -11.20
CA PHE A 17 -8.72 7.15 -9.95
C PHE A 17 -9.62 8.38 -10.03
N VAL A 18 -9.18 9.44 -10.73
CA VAL A 18 -9.95 10.68 -10.81
C VAL A 18 -10.86 10.67 -12.03
N ARG A 19 -10.31 10.49 -13.24
CA ARG A 19 -11.11 10.63 -14.47
C ARG A 19 -12.10 9.48 -14.68
N ARG A 20 -11.63 8.23 -14.58
CA ARG A 20 -12.47 7.06 -14.87
C ARG A 20 -13.32 6.62 -13.68
N LEU A 21 -12.74 6.60 -12.48
CA LEU A 21 -13.46 6.19 -11.26
C LEU A 21 -14.17 7.33 -10.53
N GLY A 22 -13.91 8.59 -10.90
CA GLY A 22 -14.63 9.75 -10.37
C GLY A 22 -14.31 10.08 -8.91
N TRP A 23 -13.16 9.64 -8.39
CA TRP A 23 -12.81 9.93 -6.99
C TRP A 23 -12.56 11.42 -6.79
N SER A 24 -13.23 12.00 -5.80
CA SER A 24 -12.97 13.35 -5.33
C SER A 24 -11.86 13.29 -4.28
N LEU A 25 -10.63 13.60 -4.69
CA LEU A 25 -9.45 13.58 -3.82
C LEU A 25 -9.13 14.99 -3.32
N PRO A 26 -8.84 15.18 -2.02
CA PRO A 26 -8.69 16.51 -1.42
C PRO A 26 -7.51 17.31 -1.97
N ASP A 27 -6.46 16.62 -2.40
CA ASP A 27 -5.20 17.24 -2.81
C ASP A 27 -5.15 17.61 -4.30
N ILE A 28 -6.15 17.22 -5.09
CA ILE A 28 -6.14 17.43 -6.54
C ILE A 28 -6.94 18.68 -6.90
N LYS A 29 -6.24 19.68 -7.43
CA LYS A 29 -6.88 20.89 -7.95
C LYS A 29 -7.43 20.65 -9.35
N GLY A 30 -8.45 21.42 -9.74
CA GLY A 30 -9.15 21.24 -11.02
C GLY A 30 -8.29 21.39 -12.30
N ASN A 31 -7.06 21.89 -12.19
CA ASN A 31 -6.10 22.00 -13.29
C ASN A 31 -4.97 20.97 -13.24
N GLU A 32 -4.95 20.08 -12.25
CA GLU A 32 -3.94 19.05 -12.11
C GLU A 32 -4.29 17.82 -12.97
N ALA A 33 -3.28 17.17 -13.54
CA ALA A 33 -3.41 16.00 -14.38
C ALA A 33 -2.56 14.82 -13.89
N ILE A 34 -2.09 14.91 -12.64
CA ILE A 34 -1.29 13.90 -11.96
C ILE A 34 -1.90 13.64 -10.59
N GLU A 35 -1.80 12.40 -10.10
CA GLU A 35 -2.29 12.03 -8.78
C GLU A 35 -1.13 11.55 -7.90
N TRP A 36 -0.87 12.35 -6.85
CA TRP A 36 0.06 12.08 -5.78
C TRP A 36 -0.55 12.64 -4.49
N ASP A 37 -0.47 11.91 -3.38
CA ASP A 37 -0.93 12.37 -2.07
C ASP A 37 0.23 12.36 -1.06
N HIS A 38 -0.02 12.81 0.18
CA HIS A 38 1.03 12.88 1.21
C HIS A 38 1.57 11.52 1.66
N PHE A 39 0.92 10.41 1.29
CA PHE A 39 1.43 9.07 1.56
C PHE A 39 2.48 8.61 0.54
N ASP A 40 2.68 9.35 -0.54
CA ASP A 40 3.69 9.05 -1.56
C ASP A 40 5.09 9.53 -1.15
N GLY A 41 5.53 9.08 0.02
CA GLY A 41 6.80 9.41 0.66
C GLY A 41 7.90 8.34 0.51
N GLU A 42 8.95 8.47 1.33
CA GLU A 42 10.16 7.65 1.23
C GLU A 42 9.97 6.19 1.66
N THR A 43 9.02 5.93 2.56
CA THR A 43 8.74 4.60 3.10
C THR A 43 7.76 3.79 2.25
N THR A 44 7.23 4.41 1.19
CA THR A 44 6.18 3.85 0.35
C THR A 44 6.78 3.18 -0.88
N ILE A 45 6.30 1.97 -1.17
CA ILE A 45 6.72 1.22 -2.36
C ILE A 45 5.65 1.39 -3.44
N GLN A 46 6.07 1.90 -4.59
CA GLN A 46 5.27 1.92 -5.81
C GLN A 46 5.59 0.69 -6.64
N VAL A 47 4.59 -0.13 -6.90
CA VAL A 47 4.65 -1.25 -7.85
C VAL A 47 4.09 -0.74 -9.16
N VAL A 48 4.82 -0.92 -10.26
CA VAL A 48 4.43 -0.43 -11.58
C VAL A 48 4.54 -1.57 -12.59
N GLU A 49 3.47 -1.80 -13.33
CA GLU A 49 3.43 -2.72 -14.46
C GLU A 49 3.68 -1.94 -15.74
N LEU A 50 4.62 -2.43 -16.55
CA LEU A 50 4.99 -1.82 -17.82
C LEU A 50 4.65 -2.77 -18.97
N THR A 51 4.17 -2.23 -20.08
CA THR A 51 4.05 -2.97 -21.35
C THR A 51 5.44 -3.24 -21.95
N SER A 52 5.49 -4.05 -23.01
CA SER A 52 6.72 -4.27 -23.80
C SER A 52 7.34 -2.98 -24.35
N GLU A 53 6.52 -1.95 -24.58
CA GLU A 53 6.92 -0.61 -25.06
C GLU A 53 7.27 0.35 -23.90
N GLY A 54 7.32 -0.15 -22.66
CA GLY A 54 7.66 0.63 -21.47
C GLY A 54 6.55 1.57 -20.99
N GLN A 55 5.32 1.42 -21.48
CA GLN A 55 4.17 2.23 -21.05
C GLN A 55 3.57 1.68 -19.77
N ILE A 56 3.10 2.55 -18.87
CA ILE A 56 2.45 2.11 -17.63
C ILE A 56 1.07 1.56 -17.94
N CYS A 57 0.82 0.32 -17.57
CA CYS A 57 -0.48 -0.34 -17.73
C CYS A 57 -1.10 -0.79 -16.39
N GLY A 58 -0.37 -0.68 -15.29
CA GLY A 58 -0.84 -1.02 -13.96
C GLY A 58 0.03 -0.40 -12.86
N CYS A 59 -0.56 -0.22 -11.69
CA CYS A 59 0.16 0.23 -10.51
C CYS A 59 -0.47 -0.30 -9.21
N ALA A 60 0.33 -0.28 -8.15
CA ALA A 60 -0.12 -0.47 -6.79
C ALA A 60 0.80 0.28 -5.82
N ARG A 61 0.29 0.60 -4.64
CA ARG A 61 1.05 1.25 -3.58
C ARG A 61 1.02 0.42 -2.32
N LEU A 62 2.21 0.15 -1.76
CA LEU A 62 2.42 -0.57 -0.51
C LEU A 62 3.02 0.36 0.54
N MET A 63 2.43 0.39 1.74
CA MET A 63 2.87 1.20 2.87
C MET A 63 3.03 0.35 4.15
N PRO A 64 4.06 0.58 4.97
CA PRO A 64 4.21 -0.13 6.23
C PRO A 64 3.17 0.35 7.25
N THR A 65 2.51 -0.57 7.95
CA THR A 65 1.52 -0.19 8.98
C THR A 65 2.15 0.37 10.26
N THR A 66 3.48 0.36 10.36
CA THR A 66 4.27 1.00 11.43
C THR A 66 4.50 2.50 11.21
N ALA A 67 4.12 3.04 10.05
CA ALA A 67 4.16 4.46 9.72
C ALA A 67 2.73 4.99 9.47
N PRO A 68 2.52 6.29 9.17
CA PRO A 68 1.24 6.76 8.66
C PRO A 68 0.83 6.01 7.37
N TYR A 69 -0.43 5.60 7.29
CA TYR A 69 -1.02 4.89 6.14
C TYR A 69 -2.50 5.26 5.99
N LEU A 70 -3.06 5.03 4.79
CA LEU A 70 -4.32 5.62 4.33
C LEU A 70 -5.53 5.26 5.21
N LEU A 71 -5.68 3.99 5.59
CA LEU A 71 -6.83 3.51 6.36
C LEU A 71 -7.00 4.23 7.70
N ARG A 72 -5.91 4.71 8.33
CA ARG A 72 -5.99 5.48 9.59
C ARG A 72 -6.66 6.85 9.41
N GLU A 73 -6.55 7.44 8.22
CA GLU A 73 -7.16 8.72 7.87
C GLU A 73 -8.50 8.56 7.16
N LEU A 74 -8.65 7.49 6.37
CA LEU A 74 -9.87 7.20 5.63
C LEU A 74 -11.02 6.77 6.54
N LEU A 75 -10.73 6.04 7.63
CA LEU A 75 -11.75 5.54 8.54
C LEU A 75 -12.11 6.57 9.62
N PRO A 76 -13.40 6.79 9.91
CA PRO A 76 -13.81 7.66 10.99
C PRO A 76 -13.19 7.23 12.32
N ARG A 77 -12.78 8.20 13.14
CA ARG A 77 -12.28 7.91 14.51
C ARG A 77 -13.31 7.17 15.37
N SER A 78 -14.60 7.31 15.07
CA SER A 78 -15.71 6.59 15.72
C SER A 78 -15.83 5.12 15.33
N SER A 79 -15.06 4.64 14.35
CA SER A 79 -15.14 3.25 13.88
C SER A 79 -14.71 2.23 14.94
N ASN A 80 -13.96 2.65 15.97
CA ASN A 80 -13.41 1.79 17.02
C ASN A 80 -12.67 0.54 16.47
N LEU A 81 -12.18 0.62 15.23
CA LEU A 81 -11.44 -0.46 14.60
C LEU A 81 -9.99 -0.42 15.08
N ASP A 82 -9.51 -1.56 15.56
CA ASP A 82 -8.10 -1.74 15.90
C ASP A 82 -7.30 -1.97 14.62
N LEU A 83 -6.81 -0.87 14.04
CA LEU A 83 -6.02 -0.89 12.83
C LEU A 83 -4.55 -1.24 13.15
N PRO A 84 -3.94 -2.17 12.39
CA PRO A 84 -2.65 -2.74 12.75
C PRO A 84 -1.53 -1.68 12.82
N SER A 85 -0.56 -1.94 13.70
CA SER A 85 0.77 -1.36 13.64
C SER A 85 1.77 -2.49 13.79
N SER A 86 2.19 -3.07 12.66
CA SER A 86 3.04 -4.26 12.65
C SER A 86 4.07 -4.21 11.52
N PRO A 87 5.33 -4.60 11.77
CA PRO A 87 6.36 -4.66 10.73
C PRO A 87 6.05 -5.72 9.65
N THR A 88 5.16 -6.67 9.94
CA THR A 88 4.78 -7.76 9.01
C THR A 88 3.43 -7.53 8.33
N ILE A 89 2.78 -6.39 8.58
CA ILE A 89 1.51 -6.04 7.92
C ILE A 89 1.72 -4.75 7.13
N TRP A 90 1.40 -4.81 5.84
CA TRP A 90 1.52 -3.68 4.92
C TRP A 90 0.15 -3.31 4.36
N GLU A 91 -0.10 -2.01 4.23
CA GLU A 91 -1.29 -1.53 3.54
C GLU A 91 -1.09 -1.57 2.02
N LEU A 92 -2.07 -2.12 1.30
CA LEU A 92 -2.23 -1.99 -0.14
C LEU A 92 -3.26 -0.89 -0.45
N SER A 93 -2.87 0.08 -1.27
CA SER A 93 -3.74 1.11 -1.83
C SER A 93 -3.41 1.38 -3.30
N ARG A 94 -4.22 2.22 -3.97
CA ARG A 94 -4.02 2.63 -5.38
C ARG A 94 -3.74 1.46 -6.33
N PHE A 95 -4.43 0.33 -6.14
CA PHE A 95 -4.33 -0.81 -7.03
C PHE A 95 -5.16 -0.59 -8.30
N ALA A 96 -4.51 -0.64 -9.46
CA ALA A 96 -5.12 -0.55 -10.77
C ALA A 96 -4.32 -1.37 -11.78
N GLY A 97 -5.00 -2.10 -12.67
CA GLY A 97 -4.34 -2.90 -13.70
C GLY A 97 -5.35 -3.74 -14.48
N SER A 98 -4.85 -4.51 -15.44
CA SER A 98 -5.68 -5.40 -16.24
C SER A 98 -6.06 -6.67 -15.46
N GLY A 99 -7.26 -6.68 -14.90
CA GLY A 99 -7.78 -7.81 -14.13
C GLY A 99 -6.93 -8.12 -12.89
N MET A 100 -6.46 -9.36 -12.79
CA MET A 100 -5.67 -9.85 -11.65
C MET A 100 -4.19 -10.07 -11.98
N GLN A 101 -3.71 -9.69 -13.17
CA GLN A 101 -2.36 -10.02 -13.64
C GLN A 101 -1.26 -9.43 -12.75
N LEU A 102 -1.42 -8.18 -12.31
CA LEU A 102 -0.46 -7.49 -11.45
C LEU A 102 -0.51 -7.95 -9.99
N PHE A 103 -1.66 -8.46 -9.52
CA PHE A 103 -1.90 -8.68 -8.10
C PHE A 103 -0.93 -9.69 -7.42
N PRO A 104 -0.58 -10.83 -8.03
CA PRO A 104 0.43 -11.75 -7.47
C PRO A 104 1.79 -11.06 -7.26
N TYR A 105 2.20 -10.19 -8.19
CA TYR A 105 3.45 -9.44 -8.05
C TYR A 105 3.38 -8.45 -6.89
N VAL A 106 2.25 -7.79 -6.66
CA VAL A 106 2.05 -6.91 -5.49
C VAL A 106 2.19 -7.69 -4.19
N MET A 107 1.58 -8.88 -4.11
CA MET A 107 1.74 -9.78 -2.97
C MET A 107 3.21 -10.21 -2.80
N ALA A 108 3.91 -10.54 -3.89
CA ALA A 108 5.30 -10.94 -3.85
C ALA A 108 6.24 -9.80 -3.42
N VAL A 109 5.98 -8.56 -3.86
CA VAL A 109 6.69 -7.36 -3.40
C VAL A 109 6.49 -7.17 -1.89
N ALA A 110 5.25 -7.24 -1.40
CA ALA A 110 4.96 -7.13 0.04
C ALA A 110 5.68 -8.23 0.84
N ALA A 111 5.61 -9.49 0.39
CA ALA A 111 6.31 -10.59 1.03
C ALA A 111 7.85 -10.42 1.01
N SER A 112 8.40 -9.80 -0.04
CA SER A 112 9.85 -9.55 -0.17
C SER A 112 10.36 -8.49 0.81
N VAL A 113 9.46 -7.65 1.36
CA VAL A 113 9.79 -6.67 2.40
C VAL A 113 9.38 -7.12 3.80
N GLY A 114 9.10 -8.42 3.96
CA GLY A 114 8.80 -9.04 5.26
C GLY A 114 7.32 -9.03 5.65
N ALA A 115 6.41 -8.65 4.74
CA ALA A 115 4.99 -8.77 5.03
C ALA A 115 4.56 -10.25 5.06
N THR A 116 3.74 -10.61 6.03
CA THR A 116 2.99 -11.88 6.05
C THR A 116 1.54 -11.68 5.65
N ARG A 117 1.08 -10.43 5.63
CA ARG A 117 -0.31 -10.04 5.38
C ARG A 117 -0.35 -8.65 4.77
N ILE A 118 -1.29 -8.45 3.85
CA ILE A 118 -1.67 -7.11 3.38
C ILE A 118 -3.04 -6.73 3.92
N ILE A 119 -3.26 -5.45 4.20
CA ILE A 119 -4.55 -4.86 4.56
C ILE A 119 -4.91 -3.79 3.54
N GLY A 120 -6.19 -3.58 3.25
CA GLY A 120 -6.59 -2.47 2.37
C GLY A 120 -8.09 -2.22 2.33
N ALA A 121 -8.47 -1.01 1.96
CA ALA A 121 -9.82 -0.68 1.54
C ALA A 121 -10.00 -1.06 0.07
N VAL A 122 -11.02 -1.87 -0.23
CA VAL A 122 -11.33 -2.31 -1.59
C VAL A 122 -12.81 -2.13 -1.90
N ALA A 123 -13.12 -1.75 -3.13
CA ALA A 123 -14.50 -1.73 -3.59
C ALA A 123 -15.11 -3.13 -3.53
N HIS A 124 -16.41 -3.24 -3.27
CA HIS A 124 -17.12 -4.52 -3.18
C HIS A 124 -16.90 -5.42 -4.41
N ALA A 125 -16.80 -4.83 -5.61
CA ALA A 125 -16.52 -5.58 -6.84
C ALA A 125 -15.14 -6.25 -6.83
N ILE A 126 -14.13 -5.56 -6.30
CA ILE A 126 -12.77 -6.09 -6.18
C ILE A 126 -12.69 -7.16 -5.09
N ALA A 127 -13.36 -6.96 -3.95
CA ALA A 127 -13.45 -8.00 -2.91
C ALA A 127 -14.07 -9.31 -3.45
N ARG A 128 -15.14 -9.20 -4.25
CA ARG A 128 -15.73 -10.37 -4.96
C ARG A 128 -14.76 -10.99 -5.96
N LEU A 129 -14.01 -10.16 -6.69
CA LEU A 129 -13.00 -10.64 -7.63
C LEU A 129 -11.91 -11.44 -6.91
N TYR A 130 -11.34 -10.91 -5.83
CA TYR A 130 -10.32 -11.62 -5.04
C TYR A 130 -10.80 -12.99 -4.56
N ARG A 131 -12.04 -13.07 -4.06
CA ARG A 131 -12.65 -14.34 -3.64
C ARG A 131 -12.87 -15.32 -4.79
N ARG A 132 -13.24 -14.82 -5.97
CA ARG A 132 -13.38 -15.65 -7.18
C ARG A 132 -12.06 -16.30 -7.58
N PHE A 133 -10.94 -15.63 -7.27
CA PHE A 133 -9.59 -16.16 -7.43
C PHE A 133 -9.10 -16.97 -6.22
N GLY A 134 -9.99 -17.36 -5.30
CA GLY A 134 -9.66 -18.23 -4.18
C GLY A 134 -8.89 -17.55 -3.04
N LEU A 135 -8.83 -16.22 -3.01
CA LEU A 135 -8.21 -15.51 -1.89
C LEU A 135 -9.14 -15.48 -0.69
N ASP A 136 -8.60 -15.83 0.48
CA ASP A 136 -9.30 -15.69 1.76
C ASP A 136 -9.21 -14.23 2.23
N LEU A 137 -10.38 -13.60 2.37
CA LEU A 137 -10.53 -12.21 2.77
C LEU A 137 -11.09 -12.15 4.18
N GLN A 138 -10.25 -11.76 5.12
CA GLN A 138 -10.66 -11.50 6.50
C GLN A 138 -11.09 -10.03 6.61
N TYR A 139 -12.38 -9.78 6.81
CA TYR A 139 -12.87 -8.40 6.93
C TYR A 139 -12.52 -7.78 8.27
N VAL A 140 -12.15 -6.51 8.23
CA VAL A 140 -11.88 -5.67 9.40
C VAL A 140 -13.03 -4.68 9.53
N GLY A 141 -13.81 -4.84 10.60
CA GLY A 141 -14.99 -4.01 10.85
C GLY A 141 -16.30 -4.58 10.31
N PRO A 142 -17.30 -3.73 10.02
CA PRO A 142 -18.64 -4.19 9.63
C PRO A 142 -18.59 -5.14 8.44
N HIS A 143 -19.37 -6.22 8.51
CA HIS A 143 -19.43 -7.19 7.42
C HIS A 143 -19.93 -6.51 6.13
N PRO A 144 -19.49 -6.91 4.93
CA PRO A 144 -19.88 -6.26 3.66
C PRO A 144 -21.38 -6.11 3.47
N GLU A 145 -22.16 -7.07 3.96
CA GLU A 145 -23.63 -7.07 3.89
C GLU A 145 -24.28 -5.97 4.73
N THR A 146 -23.54 -5.44 5.71
CA THR A 146 -23.96 -4.36 6.61
C THR A 146 -23.22 -3.05 6.35
N ALA A 147 -22.20 -3.07 5.50
CA ALA A 147 -21.36 -1.91 5.23
C ALA A 147 -22.11 -0.94 4.30
N THR A 148 -22.43 0.25 4.80
CA THR A 148 -22.99 1.35 4.00
C THR A 148 -21.92 2.09 3.19
N SER A 149 -20.64 1.80 3.46
CA SER A 149 -19.49 2.35 2.74
C SER A 149 -19.37 1.74 1.33
N PRO A 150 -18.93 2.52 0.31
CA PRO A 150 -18.66 2.00 -1.03
C PRO A 150 -17.50 1.00 -1.09
N PHE A 151 -16.76 0.84 0.02
CA PHE A 151 -15.66 -0.09 0.16
C PHE A 151 -15.80 -0.94 1.44
N VAL A 152 -15.06 -2.04 1.46
CA VAL A 152 -14.84 -2.88 2.64
C VAL A 152 -13.36 -2.87 2.97
N VAL A 153 -13.02 -3.04 4.24
CA VAL A 153 -11.63 -3.21 4.67
C VAL A 153 -11.40 -4.70 4.90
N CYS A 154 -10.37 -5.25 4.27
CA CYS A 154 -10.02 -6.65 4.43
C CYS A 154 -8.52 -6.85 4.49
N THR A 155 -8.12 -7.96 5.08
CA THR A 155 -6.76 -8.47 5.01
C THR A 155 -6.67 -9.73 4.16
N ILE A 156 -5.53 -9.91 3.53
CA ILE A 156 -5.17 -11.10 2.73
C ILE A 156 -3.84 -11.63 3.26
N ASP A 157 -3.80 -12.91 3.62
CA ASP A 157 -2.59 -13.58 4.07
C ASP A 157 -1.71 -14.00 2.88
N LEU A 158 -0.41 -13.71 2.99
CA LEU A 158 0.58 -13.99 1.94
C LEU A 158 1.12 -15.42 2.06
N THR A 159 0.20 -16.39 2.01
CA THR A 159 0.53 -17.82 2.14
C THR A 159 0.88 -18.44 0.78
N PRO A 160 1.64 -19.55 0.75
CA PRO A 160 1.87 -20.31 -0.48
C PRO A 160 0.57 -20.70 -1.19
N VAL A 161 -0.49 -21.02 -0.44
CA VAL A 161 -1.82 -21.32 -0.98
C VAL A 161 -2.43 -20.11 -1.69
N ALA A 162 -2.30 -18.91 -1.12
CA ALA A 162 -2.81 -17.69 -1.75
C ALA A 162 -2.10 -17.40 -3.09
N PHE A 163 -0.78 -17.61 -3.17
CA PHE A 163 -0.04 -17.52 -4.44
C PHE A 163 -0.50 -18.60 -5.43
N ALA A 164 -0.63 -19.85 -4.99
CA ALA A 164 -1.04 -20.96 -5.85
C ALA A 164 -2.45 -20.78 -6.43
N ASN A 165 -3.39 -20.23 -5.65
CA ASN A 165 -4.74 -19.90 -6.11
C ASN A 165 -4.74 -18.84 -7.23
N LEU A 166 -3.69 -18.02 -7.29
CA LEU A 166 -3.46 -17.07 -8.39
C LEU A 166 -2.62 -17.67 -9.53
N GLY A 167 -2.38 -18.98 -9.52
CA GLY A 167 -1.59 -19.69 -10.53
C GLY A 167 -0.11 -19.29 -10.55
N SER A 168 0.42 -18.83 -9.40
CA SER A 168 1.79 -18.31 -9.29
C SER A 168 2.50 -18.90 -8.07
N ASP A 169 3.82 -18.78 -8.04
CA ASP A 169 4.64 -19.07 -6.87
C ASP A 169 5.52 -17.87 -6.53
N LEU A 170 5.83 -17.71 -5.24
CA LEU A 170 6.52 -16.53 -4.73
C LEU A 170 7.93 -16.36 -5.33
N ASP A 171 8.66 -17.46 -5.51
CA ASP A 171 10.06 -17.40 -5.94
C ASP A 171 10.18 -17.05 -7.43
N SER A 172 9.32 -17.62 -8.28
CA SER A 172 9.20 -17.24 -9.69
C SER A 172 8.82 -15.78 -9.85
N LEU A 173 7.82 -15.30 -9.10
CA LEU A 173 7.40 -13.89 -9.15
C LEU A 173 8.56 -12.96 -8.75
N ARG A 174 9.28 -13.29 -7.66
CA ARG A 174 10.44 -12.53 -7.19
C ARG A 174 11.53 -12.38 -8.23
N SER A 175 11.82 -13.45 -8.98
CA SER A 175 12.84 -13.43 -10.04
C SER A 175 12.52 -12.47 -11.19
N SER A 176 11.23 -12.14 -11.36
CA SER A 176 10.74 -11.26 -12.44
C SER A 176 10.57 -9.80 -12.01
N ILE A 177 10.76 -9.47 -10.73
CA ILE A 177 10.59 -8.11 -10.20
C ILE A 177 11.89 -7.32 -10.32
N THR A 178 11.84 -6.15 -10.98
CA THR A 178 12.97 -5.23 -11.05
C THR A 178 12.89 -4.16 -9.96
N TRP A 179 13.85 -4.15 -9.04
CA TRP A 179 13.95 -3.13 -7.99
C TRP A 179 14.76 -1.92 -8.46
N ARG A 180 14.17 -0.72 -8.39
CA ARG A 180 14.83 0.55 -8.81
C ARG A 180 15.54 1.28 -7.67
N ARG A 181 15.35 0.86 -6.42
CA ARG A 181 16.12 1.29 -5.25
C ARG A 181 16.42 0.02 -4.45
N PRO A 182 17.64 -0.20 -3.95
CA PRO A 182 17.90 -1.32 -3.05
C PRO A 182 16.94 -1.21 -1.87
N LEU A 183 16.28 -2.32 -1.53
CA LEU A 183 15.63 -2.44 -0.24
C LEU A 183 16.72 -2.28 0.80
N THR A 184 16.77 -1.14 1.49
CA THR A 184 17.60 -1.03 2.68
C THR A 184 17.02 -2.03 3.68
N PRO A 185 17.77 -3.07 4.07
CA PRO A 185 17.33 -3.91 5.17
C PRO A 185 17.22 -2.99 6.37
N ASN A 186 16.04 -2.89 6.98
CA ASN A 186 15.92 -2.24 8.27
C ASN A 186 16.86 -2.98 9.24
N ALA A 187 18.00 -2.37 9.55
CA ALA A 187 18.82 -2.80 10.66
C ALA A 187 18.06 -2.47 11.95
N PRO A 188 17.75 -3.45 12.82
CA PRO A 188 17.29 -3.12 14.16
C PRO A 188 18.51 -2.72 14.98
N GLY A 189 18.69 -1.44 15.27
CA GLY A 189 19.74 -1.02 16.20
C GLY A 189 20.07 0.47 16.22
N SER A 190 19.46 1.20 17.15
CA SER A 190 20.17 1.69 18.35
C SER A 190 19.27 2.65 19.11
N LEU A 191 19.03 2.34 20.39
CA LEU A 191 18.59 3.33 21.36
C LEU A 191 19.65 4.42 21.44
N GLY A 192 19.40 5.56 20.78
CA GLY A 192 20.18 6.77 20.92
C GLY A 192 19.72 7.57 22.14
N THR A 193 20.40 7.34 23.26
CA THR A 193 20.77 8.34 24.27
C THR A 193 19.68 9.26 24.84
N THR A 194 19.29 8.95 26.08
CA THR A 194 18.77 9.90 27.09
C THR A 194 19.58 11.21 27.13
N PRO A 195 18.94 12.39 27.16
CA PRO A 195 19.63 13.63 27.50
C PRO A 195 19.97 13.61 28.98
N ARG A 196 21.28 13.60 29.25
CA ARG A 196 21.88 13.77 30.57
C ARG A 196 21.53 15.17 31.08
N ALA A 197 20.86 15.24 32.23
CA ALA A 197 20.56 16.49 32.93
C ALA A 197 21.85 17.30 33.17
N ALA A 198 21.91 18.50 32.60
CA ALA A 198 22.91 19.50 32.97
C ALA A 198 22.42 20.22 34.23
N ARG A 199 23.08 19.94 35.35
CA ARG A 199 23.07 20.81 36.53
C ARG A 199 23.82 22.09 36.17
N CYS A 200 23.17 23.25 36.34
CA CYS A 200 23.86 24.50 36.60
C CYS A 200 23.39 25.00 37.96
N ALA A 201 24.30 25.03 38.91
CA ALA A 201 24.19 25.75 40.18
C ALA A 201 25.41 26.68 40.26
N ALA A 202 25.12 27.97 40.47
CA ALA A 202 25.94 29.03 41.10
C ALA A 202 25.20 30.35 40.78
N ASP A 203 24.39 30.92 41.68
CA ASP A 203 24.71 31.75 42.86
C ASP A 203 25.42 33.09 42.57
N VAL A 204 24.96 34.10 43.34
CA VAL A 204 25.49 35.46 43.59
C VAL A 204 25.11 36.48 42.48
N GLN A 205 24.34 37.56 42.71
CA GLN A 205 24.10 38.41 43.89
C GLN A 205 22.73 39.11 43.79
#